data_AF-A0A2N1W5S2-F1
#
_entry.id   AF-A0A2N1W5S2-F1
#
_cell.length_a   1.000
_cell.length_b   1.000
_cell.length_c   1.000
_cell.angle_alpha   90.00
_cell.angle_beta   90.00
_cell.angle_gamma   90.00
#
_symmetry.space_group_name_H-M   'P 1'
#
loop_
_entity.id
_entity.type
_entity.pdbx_description
1 polymer ?
#
loop_
_entity_poly.entity_id
_entity_poly.type
_entity_poly.pdbx_seq_one_letter_code
_entity_poly.pdbx_strand_id
1 'polypeptide(L)'
;MKKINSRCVVLLSGGQDSTTALFWAMKKFKNVMAVSFDYGQRHKIELKSAAKIAKLAGVKHTVIVVKEYEAIQNSALLDKTSSINKHDKINKKLPASFVPGRNILFLTAAAAYAYVNKAENIVIGVSQADYSGYPDCRGEFIRSMEKSLSLGMEYPVKIHTPLLNKNKMQTVLLAKELKVLDMMKYTHTCYEGNNKPCNKCPACRLRAKGFKEAGIADPLKHN
;
A
#
# COMPACT_ATOMS: atom_id res chain seq x y z
N MET A 1 7.36 -25.81 -2.80
CA MET A 1 6.13 -25.54 -1.98
C MET A 1 4.92 -25.60 -2.91
N LYS A 2 3.94 -26.48 -2.64
CA LYS A 2 2.67 -26.52 -3.40
C LYS A 2 1.98 -25.16 -3.22
N LYS A 3 1.69 -24.43 -4.31
CA LYS A 3 0.89 -23.20 -4.24
C LYS A 3 -0.49 -23.58 -3.67
N ILE A 4 -0.91 -22.92 -2.59
CA ILE A 4 -2.22 -23.12 -1.98
C ILE A 4 -3.29 -22.75 -3.01
N ASN A 5 -4.39 -23.51 -3.05
CA ASN A 5 -5.47 -23.35 -4.03
C ASN A 5 -6.34 -22.13 -3.73
N SER A 6 -5.76 -20.94 -3.60
CA SER A 6 -6.49 -19.75 -3.19
C SER A 6 -6.23 -18.56 -4.10
N ARG A 7 -7.33 -17.89 -4.46
CA ARG A 7 -7.31 -16.61 -5.16
C ARG A 7 -6.99 -15.51 -4.15
N CYS A 8 -6.21 -14.53 -4.59
CA CYS A 8 -5.74 -13.44 -3.75
C CYS A 8 -5.95 -12.09 -4.45
N VAL A 9 -6.43 -11.11 -3.69
CA VAL A 9 -6.50 -9.70 -4.07
C VAL A 9 -5.41 -8.94 -3.34
N VAL A 10 -4.58 -8.21 -4.06
CA VAL A 10 -3.52 -7.36 -3.51
C VAL A 10 -3.91 -5.90 -3.64
N LEU A 11 -3.86 -5.15 -2.54
CA LEU A 11 -3.98 -3.70 -2.57
C LEU A 11 -2.66 -3.12 -3.10
N LEU A 12 -2.67 -2.67 -4.36
CA LEU A 12 -1.51 -2.16 -5.09
C LEU A 12 -1.61 -0.65 -5.23
N SER A 13 -0.74 0.09 -4.56
CA SER A 13 -0.64 1.56 -4.70
C SER A 13 0.41 2.00 -5.73
N GLY A 14 1.22 1.09 -6.25
CA GLY A 14 2.36 1.42 -7.10
C GLY A 14 3.61 1.89 -6.33
N GLY A 15 3.57 1.89 -5.00
CA GLY A 15 4.72 2.16 -4.15
C GLY A 15 5.60 0.95 -3.89
N GLN A 16 6.74 1.17 -3.24
CA GLN A 16 7.72 0.13 -2.89
C GLN A 16 7.08 -1.02 -2.11
N ASP A 17 6.32 -0.69 -1.06
CA ASP A 17 5.78 -1.67 -0.12
C ASP A 17 4.68 -2.53 -0.76
N SER A 18 3.72 -1.89 -1.44
CA SER A 18 2.64 -2.61 -2.13
C SER A 18 3.14 -3.43 -3.31
N THR A 19 4.20 -2.99 -4.00
CA THR A 19 4.88 -3.78 -5.04
C THR A 19 5.56 -5.00 -4.43
N THR A 20 6.30 -4.84 -3.34
CA THR A 20 6.93 -5.97 -2.64
C THR A 20 5.87 -6.98 -2.16
N ALA A 21 4.75 -6.49 -1.64
CA ALA A 21 3.62 -7.30 -1.20
C ALA A 21 2.95 -8.07 -2.37
N LEU A 22 2.82 -7.46 -3.55
CA LEU A 22 2.33 -8.13 -4.76
C LEU A 22 3.20 -9.33 -5.12
N PHE A 23 4.51 -9.14 -5.21
CA PHE A 23 5.41 -10.24 -5.58
C PHE A 23 5.53 -11.31 -4.50
N TRP A 24 5.41 -10.93 -3.22
CA TRP A 24 5.25 -11.89 -2.13
C TRP A 24 4.00 -12.74 -2.33
N ALA A 25 2.86 -12.13 -2.66
CA ALA A 25 1.60 -12.83 -2.92
C ALA A 25 1.72 -13.79 -4.10
N MET A 26 2.40 -13.40 -5.18
CA MET A 26 2.62 -14.25 -6.36
C MET A 26 3.45 -15.51 -6.08
N LYS A 27 4.31 -15.49 -5.05
CA LYS A 27 5.03 -16.68 -4.59
C LYS A 27 4.16 -17.60 -3.74
N LYS A 28 3.16 -17.07 -3.04
CA LYS A 28 2.30 -17.81 -2.10
C LYS A 28 1.04 -18.38 -2.76
N PHE A 29 0.43 -17.63 -3.67
CA PHE A 29 -0.90 -17.93 -4.22
C PHE A 29 -0.83 -18.25 -5.73
N LYS A 30 -1.84 -18.99 -6.22
CA LYS A 30 -1.94 -19.35 -7.64
C LYS A 30 -2.47 -18.21 -8.51
N ASN A 31 -3.54 -17.59 -8.06
CA ASN A 31 -4.30 -16.59 -8.83
C ASN A 31 -4.28 -15.27 -8.08
N VAL A 32 -3.45 -14.34 -8.55
CA VAL A 32 -3.28 -13.03 -7.92
C VAL A 32 -3.88 -11.94 -8.81
N MET A 33 -4.70 -11.09 -8.21
CA MET A 33 -5.27 -9.89 -8.81
C MET A 33 -4.85 -8.68 -7.99
N ALA A 34 -4.77 -7.51 -8.62
CA ALA A 34 -4.42 -6.26 -7.97
C ALA A 34 -5.60 -5.28 -8.01
N VAL A 35 -5.79 -4.55 -6.92
CA VAL A 35 -6.73 -3.42 -6.84
C VAL A 35 -5.98 -2.15 -6.44
N SER A 36 -6.27 -1.05 -7.12
CA SER A 36 -5.84 0.30 -6.70
C SER A 36 -7.07 1.15 -6.39
N PHE A 37 -6.87 2.19 -5.60
CA PHE A 37 -7.93 3.12 -5.22
C PHE A 37 -7.64 4.52 -5.77
N ASP A 38 -8.60 5.08 -6.52
CA ASP A 38 -8.65 6.50 -6.86
C ASP A 38 -9.63 7.18 -5.90
N TYR A 39 -9.10 7.89 -4.91
CA TYR A 39 -9.88 8.53 -3.84
C TYR A 39 -9.70 10.06 -3.84
N GLY A 40 -9.39 10.63 -5.01
CA GLY A 40 -9.12 12.06 -5.15
C GLY A 40 -7.71 12.48 -4.70
N GLN A 41 -6.76 11.53 -4.61
CA GLN A 41 -5.39 11.88 -4.23
C GLN A 41 -4.76 12.93 -5.16
N ARG A 42 -3.96 13.83 -4.57
CA ARG A 42 -3.37 15.01 -5.25
C ARG A 42 -2.64 14.69 -6.56
N HIS A 43 -1.96 13.55 -6.62
CA HIS A 43 -1.22 13.12 -7.81
C HIS A 43 -1.65 11.71 -8.23
N LYS A 44 -2.09 11.57 -9.49
CA LYS A 44 -2.45 10.25 -10.08
C LYS A 44 -1.25 9.45 -10.60
N ILE A 45 -0.02 9.93 -10.34
CA ILE A 45 1.21 9.25 -10.76
C ILE A 45 1.34 7.85 -10.14
N GLU A 46 0.89 7.68 -8.90
CA GLU A 46 0.86 6.40 -8.21
C GLU A 46 0.00 5.35 -8.95
N LEU A 47 -1.15 5.76 -9.49
CA LEU A 47 -2.02 4.88 -10.28
C LEU A 47 -1.34 4.44 -11.58
N LYS A 48 -0.59 5.35 -12.24
CA LYS A 48 0.20 5.00 -13.43
C LYS A 48 1.29 3.99 -13.09
N SER A 49 2.00 4.18 -11.97
CA SER A 49 2.98 3.21 -11.46
C SER A 49 2.33 1.86 -11.15
N ALA A 50 1.20 1.84 -10.44
CA ALA A 50 0.47 0.62 -10.11
C ALA A 50 0.07 -0.16 -11.36
N ALA A 51 -0.51 0.52 -12.36
CA ALA A 51 -0.89 -0.09 -13.63
C ALA A 51 0.32 -0.67 -14.37
N LYS A 52 1.45 0.06 -14.42
CA LYS A 52 2.70 -0.41 -15.03
C LYS A 52 3.24 -1.66 -14.31
N ILE A 53 3.28 -1.64 -12.99
CA ILE A 53 3.75 -2.75 -12.16
C ILE A 53 2.86 -3.98 -12.35
N ALA A 54 1.54 -3.82 -12.33
CA ALA A 54 0.62 -4.93 -12.54
C ALA A 54 0.75 -5.54 -13.95
N LYS A 55 0.91 -4.71 -14.98
CA LYS A 55 1.17 -5.16 -16.36
C LYS A 55 2.47 -5.98 -16.45
N LEU A 56 3.56 -5.48 -15.86
CA LEU A 56 4.85 -6.18 -15.84
C LEU A 56 4.80 -7.48 -15.02
N ALA A 57 3.98 -7.51 -13.96
CA ALA A 57 3.76 -8.71 -13.15
C ALA A 57 2.79 -9.72 -13.81
N GLY A 58 2.10 -9.34 -14.89
CA GLY A 58 1.12 -10.20 -15.56
C GLY A 58 -0.14 -10.46 -14.73
N VAL A 59 -0.54 -9.54 -13.85
CA VAL A 59 -1.74 -9.69 -13.00
C VAL A 59 -2.88 -8.79 -13.47
N LYS A 60 -4.12 -9.28 -13.36
CA LYS A 60 -5.32 -8.44 -13.60
C LYS A 60 -5.32 -7.29 -12.60
N HIS A 61 -5.50 -6.07 -13.11
CA HIS A 61 -5.53 -4.85 -12.31
C HIS A 61 -6.85 -4.11 -12.48
N THR A 62 -7.47 -3.78 -11.36
CA THR A 62 -8.72 -3.01 -11.31
C THR A 62 -8.49 -1.74 -10.51
N VAL A 63 -8.99 -0.60 -10.99
CA VAL A 63 -9.02 0.64 -10.21
C VAL A 63 -10.43 0.85 -9.69
N ILE A 64 -10.56 0.97 -8.37
CA ILE A 64 -11.82 1.27 -7.69
C ILE A 64 -11.82 2.77 -7.35
N VAL A 65 -12.83 3.49 -7.81
CA VAL A 65 -13.00 4.91 -7.51
C VAL A 65 -13.77 5.05 -6.19
N VAL A 66 -13.23 5.77 -5.22
CA VAL A 66 -13.82 6.00 -3.88
C VAL A 66 -14.25 7.45 -3.77
N LYS A 67 -15.42 7.77 -4.33
CA LYS A 67 -15.93 9.15 -4.45
C LYS A 67 -16.31 9.77 -3.12
N GLU A 68 -16.73 8.95 -2.16
CA GLU A 68 -17.13 9.34 -0.81
C GLU A 68 -15.99 10.06 -0.09
N TYR A 69 -14.74 9.77 -0.48
CA TYR A 69 -13.57 10.40 0.10
C TYR A 69 -13.50 11.91 -0.18
N GLU A 70 -14.05 12.37 -1.30
CA GLU A 70 -14.16 13.80 -1.59
C GLU A 70 -15.06 14.49 -0.56
N ALA A 71 -16.19 13.88 -0.17
CA ALA A 71 -17.08 14.42 0.86
C ALA A 71 -16.44 14.43 2.25
N ILE A 72 -15.66 13.40 2.59
CA ILE A 72 -14.94 13.29 3.88
C ILE A 72 -13.79 14.30 3.96
N GLN A 73 -13.05 14.48 2.87
CA GLN A 73 -12.03 15.52 2.78
C GLN A 73 -12.66 16.91 2.82
N ASN A 74 -13.84 17.07 2.19
CA ASN A 74 -14.60 18.32 2.17
C ASN A 74 -15.12 18.75 3.55
N SER A 75 -15.31 17.81 4.49
CA SER A 75 -15.74 18.12 5.86
C SER A 75 -14.57 18.38 6.84
N ALA A 76 -13.35 17.97 6.48
CA ALA A 76 -12.12 18.22 7.23
C ALA A 76 -11.23 19.35 6.65
N LEU A 77 -11.69 20.03 5.58
CA LEU A 77 -10.89 20.73 4.55
C LEU A 77 -9.68 21.53 5.04
N LEU A 78 -8.52 20.89 4.93
CA LEU A 78 -7.59 21.05 3.81
C LEU A 78 -7.48 22.46 3.22
N ASP A 79 -6.74 23.28 3.93
CA ASP A 79 -5.96 24.34 3.31
C ASP A 79 -4.94 23.66 2.38
N LYS A 80 -5.10 23.82 1.05
CA LYS A 80 -4.17 23.28 0.03
C LYS A 80 -2.74 23.81 0.17
N THR A 81 -2.51 24.73 1.11
CA THR A 81 -1.21 25.32 1.48
C THR A 81 -0.52 24.64 2.67
N SER A 82 -1.16 23.65 3.32
CA SER A 82 -0.63 23.02 4.54
C SER A 82 0.68 22.26 4.26
N SER A 83 1.80 22.74 4.81
CA SER A 83 3.09 22.05 4.67
C SER A 83 3.02 20.62 5.23
N ILE A 84 3.60 19.66 4.52
CA ILE A 84 3.67 18.22 4.88
C ILE A 84 4.33 17.95 6.25
N ASN A 85 5.03 18.94 6.82
CA ASN A 85 5.70 18.87 8.12
C ASN A 85 4.80 19.20 9.33
N LYS A 86 3.49 19.42 9.15
CA LYS A 86 2.55 19.71 10.24
C LYS A 86 1.93 18.42 10.84
N HIS A 87 1.27 18.57 11.98
CA HIS A 87 0.46 17.53 12.61
C HIS A 87 -1.02 17.59 12.16
N ASP A 88 -1.75 16.50 12.33
CA ASP A 88 -3.20 16.44 12.11
C ASP A 88 -3.95 17.44 13.03
N LYS A 89 -5.04 18.04 12.51
CA LYS A 89 -5.80 19.09 13.19
C LYS A 89 -6.58 18.55 14.41
N ILE A 90 -7.02 17.29 14.36
CA ILE A 90 -7.85 16.66 15.41
C ILE A 90 -6.96 15.92 16.40
N ASN A 91 -6.06 15.08 15.91
CA ASN A 91 -5.14 14.30 16.72
C ASN A 91 -3.69 14.69 16.46
N LYS A 92 -3.15 15.59 17.29
CA LYS A 92 -1.77 16.09 17.18
C LYS A 92 -0.68 15.01 17.21
N LYS A 93 -0.99 13.76 17.61
CA LYS A 93 -0.04 12.64 17.56
C LYS A 93 0.12 12.05 16.15
N LEU A 94 -0.74 12.43 15.20
CA LEU A 94 -0.72 11.96 13.82
C LEU A 94 -0.08 13.01 12.89
N PRO A 95 0.58 12.59 11.81
CA PRO A 95 1.13 13.53 10.82
C PRO A 95 0.00 14.13 9.97
N ALA A 96 0.19 15.32 9.40
CA ALA A 96 -0.79 15.96 8.51
C ALA A 96 -1.05 15.17 7.21
N SER A 97 -0.19 14.21 6.87
CA SER A 97 -0.41 13.26 5.78
C SER A 97 -1.36 12.11 6.15
N PHE A 98 -1.85 12.06 7.40
CA PHE A 98 -2.89 11.13 7.81
C PHE A 98 -4.19 11.46 7.10
N VAL A 99 -4.82 10.43 6.55
CA VAL A 99 -6.11 10.56 5.90
C VAL A 99 -7.08 9.62 6.63
N PRO A 100 -8.04 10.16 7.40
CA PRO A 100 -8.85 9.37 8.32
C PRO A 100 -9.70 8.34 7.57
N GLY A 101 -9.83 7.15 8.15
CA GLY A 101 -10.67 6.06 7.63
C GLY A 101 -10.19 5.44 6.31
N ARG A 102 -9.04 5.85 5.78
CA ARG A 102 -8.59 5.45 4.43
C ARG A 102 -8.40 3.93 4.30
N ASN A 103 -7.60 3.29 5.15
CA ASN A 103 -7.41 1.84 5.04
C ASN A 103 -8.68 1.06 5.43
N ILE A 104 -9.58 1.64 6.22
CA ILE A 104 -10.89 1.04 6.53
C ILE A 104 -11.69 0.89 5.23
N LEU A 105 -11.88 1.99 4.50
CA LEU A 105 -12.61 2.01 3.23
C LEU A 105 -11.95 1.10 2.19
N PHE A 106 -10.62 1.14 2.09
CA PHE A 106 -9.90 0.32 1.13
C PHE A 106 -10.04 -1.18 1.41
N LEU A 107 -9.94 -1.59 2.67
CA LEU A 107 -10.12 -3.00 3.04
C LEU A 107 -11.57 -3.46 2.82
N THR A 108 -12.55 -2.62 3.14
CA THR A 108 -13.97 -2.91 2.87
C THR A 108 -14.23 -3.12 1.37
N ALA A 109 -13.79 -2.17 0.53
CA ALA A 109 -13.97 -2.26 -0.91
C ALA A 109 -13.17 -3.42 -1.53
N ALA A 110 -11.94 -3.66 -1.07
CA ALA A 110 -11.14 -4.80 -1.51
C ALA A 110 -11.78 -6.14 -1.15
N ALA A 111 -12.42 -6.24 0.03
CA ALA A 111 -13.09 -7.45 0.47
C ALA A 111 -14.36 -7.75 -0.33
N ALA A 112 -15.17 -6.73 -0.63
CA ALA A 112 -16.30 -6.87 -1.56
C ALA A 112 -15.83 -7.29 -2.97
N TYR A 113 -14.75 -6.68 -3.47
CA TYR A 113 -14.13 -7.10 -4.73
C TYR A 113 -13.60 -8.54 -4.67
N ALA A 114 -13.00 -8.95 -3.55
CA ALA A 114 -12.51 -10.30 -3.35
C ALA A 114 -13.66 -11.33 -3.35
N TYR A 115 -14.78 -11.01 -2.67
CA TYR A 115 -15.99 -11.83 -2.64
C TYR A 115 -16.52 -12.14 -4.04
N VAL A 116 -16.74 -11.12 -4.87
CA VAL A 116 -17.27 -11.32 -6.24
C VAL A 116 -16.30 -12.07 -7.16
N ASN A 117 -15.00 -12.05 -6.84
CA ASN A 117 -13.97 -12.82 -7.53
C ASN A 117 -13.63 -14.16 -6.85
N LYS A 118 -14.42 -14.58 -5.84
CA LYS A 118 -14.24 -15.84 -5.08
C LYS A 118 -12.83 -15.97 -4.51
N ALA A 119 -12.31 -14.86 -3.95
CA ALA A 119 -11.01 -14.76 -3.34
C ALA A 119 -11.14 -14.54 -1.83
N GLU A 120 -10.55 -15.46 -1.08
CA GLU A 120 -10.56 -15.44 0.39
C GLU A 120 -9.36 -14.68 0.96
N ASN A 121 -8.34 -14.39 0.13
CA ASN A 121 -7.08 -13.83 0.60
C ASN A 121 -6.93 -12.40 0.12
N ILE A 122 -6.68 -11.49 1.04
CA ILE A 122 -6.40 -10.08 0.78
C ILE A 122 -4.98 -9.80 1.26
N VAL A 123 -4.15 -9.14 0.45
CA VAL A 123 -2.79 -8.74 0.82
C VAL A 123 -2.72 -7.22 0.83
N ILE A 124 -2.21 -6.65 1.92
CA ILE A 124 -1.96 -5.22 2.06
C ILE A 124 -0.54 -4.97 2.57
N GLY A 125 0.17 -4.04 1.93
CA GLY A 125 1.57 -3.71 2.21
C GLY A 125 1.76 -2.72 3.37
N VAL A 126 0.94 -2.77 4.42
CA VAL A 126 1.14 -1.92 5.61
C VAL A 126 2.33 -2.38 6.44
N SER A 127 2.98 -1.42 7.10
CA SER A 127 4.02 -1.66 8.11
C SER A 127 3.75 -0.80 9.33
N GLN A 128 4.08 -1.35 10.51
CA GLN A 128 4.08 -0.64 11.79
C GLN A 128 5.49 -0.41 12.35
N ALA A 129 6.51 -1.04 11.75
CA ALA A 129 7.88 -1.03 12.26
C ALA A 129 8.61 0.30 12.01
N ASP A 130 8.36 0.94 10.87
CA ASP A 130 8.80 2.31 10.60
C ASP A 130 7.69 3.26 11.08
N TYR A 131 7.85 3.78 12.30
CA TYR A 131 6.87 4.60 13.00
C TYR A 131 6.30 5.70 12.10
N SER A 132 5.07 5.48 11.63
CA SER A 132 4.28 6.48 10.91
C SER A 132 3.14 7.05 11.78
N GLY A 133 2.90 6.45 12.95
CA GLY A 133 1.84 6.81 13.88
C GLY A 133 0.43 6.35 13.45
N TYR A 134 0.26 5.85 12.22
CA TYR A 134 -1.05 5.53 11.66
C TYR A 134 -1.74 4.35 12.38
N PRO A 135 -2.91 4.58 13.01
CA PRO A 135 -3.62 3.53 13.74
C PRO A 135 -4.16 2.43 12.82
N ASP A 136 -4.49 2.77 11.58
CA ASP A 136 -5.04 1.90 10.54
C ASP A 136 -3.96 1.07 9.81
N CYS A 137 -2.74 1.02 10.34
CA CYS A 137 -1.66 0.15 9.89
C CYS A 137 -1.26 -0.91 10.94
N ARG A 138 -1.87 -0.89 12.14
CA ARG A 138 -1.50 -1.75 13.27
C ARG A 138 -2.04 -3.17 13.14
N GLY A 139 -1.33 -4.14 13.71
CA GLY A 139 -1.77 -5.53 13.70
C GLY A 139 -3.14 -5.78 14.33
N GLU A 140 -3.47 -5.05 15.41
CA GLU A 140 -4.78 -5.13 16.08
C GLU A 140 -5.92 -4.67 15.17
N PHE A 141 -5.73 -3.53 14.51
CA PHE A 141 -6.68 -3.02 13.51
C PHE A 141 -6.91 -4.04 12.39
N ILE A 142 -5.84 -4.61 11.84
CA ILE A 142 -5.96 -5.58 10.75
C ILE A 142 -6.73 -6.83 11.17
N ARG A 143 -6.48 -7.35 12.38
CA ARG A 143 -7.23 -8.50 12.93
C ARG A 143 -8.70 -8.17 13.16
N SER A 144 -9.00 -6.98 13.68
CA SER A 144 -10.36 -6.51 13.87
C SER A 144 -11.10 -6.41 12.53
N MET A 145 -10.49 -5.78 11.52
CA MET A 145 -11.07 -5.69 10.17
C MET A 145 -11.28 -7.07 9.54
N GLU A 146 -10.31 -7.98 9.62
CA GLU A 146 -10.45 -9.36 9.10
C GLU A 146 -11.71 -10.04 9.67
N LYS A 147 -11.92 -9.93 10.99
CA LYS A 147 -13.09 -10.50 11.66
C LYS A 147 -14.38 -9.82 11.23
N SER A 148 -14.43 -8.49 11.22
CA SER A 148 -15.60 -7.72 10.81
C SER A 148 -16.01 -8.00 9.37
N LEU A 149 -15.05 -8.06 8.45
CA LEU A 149 -15.31 -8.35 7.03
C LEU A 149 -15.81 -9.79 6.83
N SER A 150 -15.25 -10.74 7.56
CA SER A 150 -15.71 -12.13 7.47
C SER A 150 -17.13 -12.30 7.99
N LEU A 151 -17.46 -11.67 9.13
CA LEU A 151 -18.80 -11.70 9.70
C LEU A 151 -19.82 -10.98 8.80
N GLY A 152 -19.49 -9.76 8.35
CA GLY A 152 -20.42 -8.92 7.61
C GLY A 152 -20.78 -9.42 6.22
N MET A 153 -19.99 -10.33 5.65
CA MET A 153 -20.26 -10.95 4.33
C MET A 153 -20.58 -12.45 4.43
N GLU A 154 -20.56 -13.03 5.63
CA GLU A 154 -20.62 -14.48 5.84
C GLU A 154 -19.66 -15.25 4.91
N TYR A 155 -18.43 -14.73 4.77
CA TYR A 155 -17.45 -15.22 3.81
C TYR A 155 -16.06 -15.27 4.44
N PRO A 156 -15.28 -16.34 4.25
CA PRO A 156 -13.94 -16.42 4.83
C PRO A 156 -13.02 -15.36 4.22
N VAL A 157 -12.64 -14.36 5.02
CA VAL A 157 -11.65 -13.35 4.65
C VAL A 157 -10.38 -13.57 5.47
N LYS A 158 -9.24 -13.63 4.79
CA LYS A 158 -7.91 -13.67 5.38
C LYS A 158 -7.08 -12.50 4.87
N ILE A 159 -6.67 -11.60 5.77
CA ILE A 159 -5.81 -10.47 5.49
C ILE A 159 -4.35 -10.83 5.82
N HIS A 160 -3.49 -10.67 4.82
CA HIS A 160 -2.06 -10.93 4.89
C HIS A 160 -1.30 -9.60 4.87
N THR A 161 -0.41 -9.42 5.85
CA THR A 161 0.40 -8.21 6.01
C THR A 161 1.89 -8.56 6.03
N PRO A 162 2.48 -8.93 4.89
CA PRO A 162 3.84 -9.48 4.83
C PRO A 162 4.93 -8.50 5.31
N LEU A 163 4.59 -7.21 5.42
CA LEU A 163 5.49 -6.14 5.81
C LEU A 163 5.20 -5.58 7.20
N LEU A 164 4.19 -6.09 7.92
CA LEU A 164 3.71 -5.49 9.17
C LEU A 164 4.87 -5.20 10.15
N ASN A 165 5.67 -6.22 10.44
CA ASN A 165 6.79 -6.16 11.38
C ASN A 165 8.14 -5.96 10.67
N LYS A 166 8.15 -5.45 9.43
CA LYS A 166 9.38 -5.21 8.66
C LYS A 166 9.66 -3.72 8.58
N ASN A 167 10.86 -3.32 8.97
CA ASN A 167 11.38 -1.99 8.70
C ASN A 167 11.77 -1.85 7.21
N LYS A 168 12.17 -0.64 6.80
CA LYS A 168 12.43 -0.36 5.38
C LYS A 168 13.59 -1.18 4.83
N MET A 169 14.65 -1.36 5.61
CA MET A 169 15.78 -2.24 5.26
C MET A 169 15.30 -3.67 5.00
N GLN A 170 14.53 -4.26 5.93
CA GLN A 170 13.97 -5.60 5.80
C GLN A 170 13.00 -5.73 4.61
N THR A 171 12.28 -4.66 4.28
CA THR A 171 11.43 -4.62 3.08
C THR A 171 12.27 -4.65 1.80
N VAL A 172 13.39 -3.91 1.76
CA VAL A 172 14.34 -3.98 0.63
C VAL A 172 14.97 -5.38 0.52
N LEU A 173 15.38 -5.98 1.64
CA LEU A 173 15.93 -7.34 1.65
C LEU A 173 14.91 -8.38 1.18
N LEU A 174 13.63 -8.23 1.56
CA LEU A 174 12.57 -9.09 1.04
C LEU A 174 12.39 -8.89 -0.47
N ALA A 175 12.43 -7.66 -0.98
CA ALA A 175 12.38 -7.40 -2.42
C ALA A 175 13.57 -8.05 -3.17
N LYS A 176 14.76 -8.09 -2.56
CA LYS A 176 15.93 -8.82 -3.09
C LYS A 176 15.69 -10.33 -3.11
N GLU A 177 15.21 -10.91 -2.00
CA GLU A 177 14.89 -12.34 -1.89
C GLU A 177 13.86 -12.77 -2.95
N LEU A 178 12.84 -11.94 -3.17
CA LEU A 178 11.80 -12.15 -4.17
C LEU A 178 12.29 -11.94 -5.62
N LYS A 179 13.53 -11.46 -5.82
CA LYS A 179 14.14 -11.10 -7.10
C LYS A 179 13.38 -9.99 -7.86
N VAL A 180 12.96 -8.95 -7.14
CA VAL A 180 12.12 -7.86 -7.69
C VAL A 180 12.72 -6.47 -7.49
N LEU A 181 14.02 -6.38 -7.22
CA LEU A 181 14.71 -5.08 -7.12
C LEU A 181 14.54 -4.25 -8.39
N ASP A 182 14.62 -4.86 -9.57
CA ASP A 182 14.41 -4.14 -10.85
C ASP A 182 13.02 -3.53 -11.00
N MET A 183 12.02 -4.05 -10.28
CA MET A 183 10.67 -3.47 -10.28
C MET A 183 10.62 -2.16 -9.49
N MET A 184 11.55 -1.95 -8.56
CA MET A 184 11.60 -0.77 -7.69
C MET A 184 11.82 0.53 -8.49
N LYS A 185 12.34 0.44 -9.72
CA LYS A 185 12.52 1.58 -10.63
C LYS A 185 11.22 2.10 -11.25
N TYR A 186 10.13 1.32 -11.16
CA TYR A 186 8.79 1.70 -11.63
C TYR A 186 7.86 2.14 -10.50
N THR A 187 8.34 2.02 -9.26
CA THR A 187 7.56 2.40 -8.08
C THR A 187 7.56 3.91 -7.87
N HIS A 188 6.48 4.42 -7.29
CA HIS A 188 6.38 5.81 -6.86
C HIS A 188 6.34 5.89 -5.34
N THR A 189 7.15 6.77 -4.73
CA THR A 189 7.21 6.92 -3.26
C THR A 189 7.18 8.39 -2.82
N CYS A 190 7.32 9.34 -3.75
CA CYS A 190 7.49 10.74 -3.41
C CYS A 190 6.14 11.43 -3.18
N TYR A 191 5.87 11.93 -1.97
CA TYR A 191 4.63 12.67 -1.69
C TYR A 191 4.43 13.94 -2.52
N GLU A 192 5.48 14.50 -3.13
CA GLU A 192 5.40 15.65 -4.03
C GLU A 192 4.96 15.28 -5.46
N GLY A 193 4.75 13.99 -5.76
CA GLY A 193 4.35 13.54 -7.09
C GLY A 193 5.44 13.60 -8.16
N ASN A 194 6.69 13.91 -7.79
CA ASN A 194 7.81 13.97 -8.71
C ASN A 194 8.20 12.58 -9.25
N ASN A 195 8.56 12.49 -10.53
CA ASN A 195 9.07 11.25 -11.14
C ASN A 195 10.34 10.74 -10.44
N LYS A 196 11.20 11.67 -9.98
CA LYS A 196 12.41 11.37 -9.22
C LYS A 196 12.20 11.65 -7.73
N PRO A 197 12.88 10.92 -6.82
CA PRO A 197 12.80 11.20 -5.39
C PRO A 197 13.20 12.65 -5.09
N CYS A 198 12.34 13.42 -4.42
CA CYS A 198 12.65 14.80 -4.05
C CYS A 198 13.74 14.90 -2.96
N ASN A 199 14.06 13.79 -2.29
CA ASN A 199 15.01 13.68 -1.17
C ASN A 199 14.67 14.55 0.07
N LYS A 200 13.56 15.29 0.04
CA LYS A 200 13.12 16.19 1.10
C LYS A 200 11.98 15.62 1.94
N CYS A 201 11.03 14.92 1.32
CA CYS A 201 9.85 14.40 2.02
C CYS A 201 10.17 13.15 2.86
N PRO A 202 9.39 12.86 3.92
CA PRO A 202 9.63 11.72 4.80
C PRO A 202 9.70 10.37 4.07
N ALA A 203 8.83 10.17 3.08
CA ALA A 203 8.80 8.92 2.31
C ALA A 203 10.08 8.69 1.48
N CYS A 204 10.61 9.72 0.82
CA CYS A 204 11.87 9.61 0.08
C CYS A 204 13.05 9.35 1.03
N ARG A 205 13.10 10.01 2.18
CA ARG A 205 14.16 9.80 3.19
C ARG A 205 14.12 8.37 3.74
N LEU A 206 12.93 7.86 4.06
CA LEU A 206 12.75 6.52 4.57
C LEU A 206 13.21 5.46 3.56
N ARG A 207 12.79 5.59 2.30
CA ARG A 207 13.24 4.72 1.20
C ARG A 207 14.76 4.73 1.07
N ALA A 208 15.35 5.92 0.96
CA ALA A 208 16.80 6.06 0.80
C ALA A 208 17.57 5.44 1.98
N LYS A 209 17.08 5.63 3.21
CA LYS A 209 17.63 4.99 4.42
C LYS A 209 17.57 3.46 4.32
N GLY A 210 16.42 2.90 3.95
CA GLY A 210 16.25 1.45 3.85
C GLY A 210 17.16 0.80 2.81
N PHE A 211 17.34 1.40 1.63
CA PHE A 211 18.28 0.92 0.62
C PHE A 211 19.74 1.02 1.11
N LYS A 212 20.11 2.14 1.73
CA LYS A 212 21.45 2.35 2.30
C LYS A 212 21.77 1.30 3.36
N GLU A 213 20.87 1.09 4.32
CA GLU A 213 21.04 0.11 5.40
C GLU A 213 21.09 -1.33 4.88
N ALA A 214 20.39 -1.62 3.79
CA ALA A 214 20.42 -2.94 3.16
C ALA A 214 21.69 -3.19 2.31
N GLY A 215 22.54 -2.18 2.13
CA GLY A 215 23.73 -2.28 1.26
C GLY A 215 23.38 -2.48 -0.21
N ILE A 216 22.23 -1.97 -0.66
CA ILE A 216 21.70 -2.17 -2.02
C ILE A 216 21.47 -0.81 -2.68
N ALA A 217 21.95 -0.63 -3.90
CA ALA A 217 21.70 0.58 -4.68
C ALA A 217 20.19 0.70 -5.01
N ASP A 218 19.61 1.89 -4.80
CA ASP A 218 18.20 2.16 -5.10
C ASP A 218 17.97 2.29 -6.62
N PRO A 219 17.24 1.36 -7.26
CA PRO A 219 17.02 1.40 -8.71
C PRO A 219 16.23 2.61 -9.20
N LEU A 220 15.52 3.32 -8.30
CA LEU A 220 14.78 4.53 -8.63
C LEU A 220 15.69 5.76 -8.83
N LYS A 221 16.95 5.72 -8.35
CA LYS A 221 17.92 6.81 -8.55
C LYS A 221 18.60 6.79 -9.92
N HIS A 222 18.53 5.66 -10.64
CA HIS A 222 19.24 5.43 -11.89
C HIS A 222 18.36 5.60 -13.15
N ASN A 223 17.13 6.08 -12.99
CA ASN A 223 16.20 6.43 -14.07
C ASN A 223 15.93 7.94 -14.07
#